data_AF-A0A1G5ZEU4-F1
#
_entry.id   AF-A0A1G5ZEU4-F1
#
_cell.length_a   1.000
_cell.length_b   1.000
_cell.length_c   1.000
_cell.angle_alpha   90.00
_cell.angle_beta   90.00
_cell.angle_gamma   90.00
#
_symmetry.space_group_name_H-M   'P 1'
#
loop_
_entity.id
_entity.type
_entity.pdbx_description
1 polymer ?
#
loop_
_entity_poly.entity_id
_entity_poly.type
_entity_poly.pdbx_seq_one_letter_code
_entity_poly.pdbx_strand_id
1 'polypeptide(L)' 'MATFTTQALPAAPCIVEPANSPEGADCLPISLIQPRYRVVLAGKCFFHIEETSTGRVRGFRTDHNEACYLARRLENSA' A
#
# COMPACT_ATOMS: atom_id res chain seq x y z
N MET A 1 6.24 25.18 -30.10
CA MET A 1 5.54 23.88 -30.12
C MET A 1 6.22 22.99 -29.09
N ALA A 2 5.81 23.07 -27.82
CA ALA A 2 6.46 22.34 -26.73
C ALA A 2 5.75 21.00 -26.52
N THR A 3 6.50 19.91 -26.69
CA THR A 3 6.04 18.53 -26.59
C THR A 3 5.78 18.18 -25.13
N PHE A 4 4.54 17.79 -24.81
CA PHE A 4 4.17 17.31 -23.48
C PHE A 4 4.73 15.90 -23.28
N THR A 5 5.71 15.75 -22.38
CA THR A 5 6.16 14.45 -21.90
C THR A 5 5.03 13.78 -21.12
N THR A 6 4.58 12.63 -21.61
CA THR A 6 3.64 11.74 -20.91
C THR A 6 4.25 11.30 -19.58
N GLN A 7 3.57 11.64 -18.49
CA GLN A 7 3.91 11.22 -17.14
C GLN A 7 3.70 9.70 -17.03
N ALA A 8 4.79 8.96 -16.84
CA ALA A 8 4.72 7.53 -16.56
C ALA A 8 3.95 7.31 -15.27
N LEU A 9 2.87 6.52 -15.34
CA LEU A 9 2.13 6.07 -14.18
C LEU A 9 3.11 5.40 -13.19
N PRO A 10 3.04 5.71 -11.89
CA PRO A 10 3.83 4.99 -10.91
C PRO A 10 3.41 3.51 -10.97
N ALA A 11 4.35 2.66 -11.34
CA ALA A 11 4.20 1.22 -11.17
C ALA A 11 3.83 0.98 -9.71
N ALA A 12 2.60 0.53 -9.45
CA ALA A 12 2.26 -0.04 -8.17
C ALA A 12 3.37 -1.05 -7.84
N PRO A 13 3.98 -1.02 -6.64
CA PRO A 13 5.01 -1.98 -6.30
C PRO A 13 4.35 -3.35 -6.38
N CYS A 14 4.67 -4.09 -7.43
CA CYS A 14 4.32 -5.49 -7.55
C CYS A 14 5.04 -6.17 -6.40
N ILE A 15 4.34 -6.38 -5.29
CA ILE A 15 4.76 -7.33 -4.28
C ILE A 15 4.92 -8.63 -5.06
N VAL A 16 6.16 -9.10 -5.19
CA VAL A 16 6.44 -10.46 -5.64
C VAL A 16 5.76 -11.35 -4.62
N GLU A 17 4.56 -11.82 -4.94
CA GLU A 17 4.04 -13.03 -4.34
C GLU A 17 4.93 -14.18 -4.83
N PRO A 18 5.53 -14.97 -3.94
CA PRO A 18 6.03 -16.27 -4.33
C PRO A 18 4.80 -17.14 -4.63
N ALA A 19 4.30 -17.03 -5.86
CA ALA A 19 3.29 -17.92 -6.41
C ALA A 19 3.92 -19.31 -6.56
N ASN A 20 3.88 -20.11 -5.50
CA ASN A 20 4.09 -21.54 -5.62
C ASN A 20 2.75 -22.22 -5.91
N SER A 21 2.43 -22.26 -7.21
CA SER A 21 1.70 -23.32 -7.92
C SER A 21 0.24 -23.65 -7.56
N PRO A 22 -0.52 -24.16 -8.55
CA PRO A 22 -1.96 -24.02 -8.65
C PRO A 22 -2.70 -25.25 -8.14
N GLU A 23 -3.72 -25.08 -7.30
CA GLU A 23 -4.93 -25.91 -7.29
C GLU A 23 -5.92 -25.42 -6.22
N GLY A 24 -7.06 -24.92 -6.67
CA GLY A 24 -8.34 -25.08 -5.96
C GLY A 24 -8.47 -24.49 -4.55
N ALA A 25 -7.98 -23.29 -4.30
CA ALA A 25 -8.40 -22.54 -3.12
C ALA A 25 -9.59 -21.65 -3.53
N ASP A 26 -10.73 -21.89 -2.89
CA ASP A 26 -11.90 -21.02 -2.93
C ASP A 26 -11.47 -19.55 -2.93
N CYS A 27 -11.99 -18.76 -3.86
CA CYS A 27 -11.74 -17.32 -3.95
C CYS A 27 -12.43 -16.62 -2.76
N LEU A 28 -11.93 -16.82 -1.55
CA LEU A 28 -12.21 -15.94 -0.43
C LEU A 28 -11.82 -14.56 -0.94
N PRO A 29 -12.73 -13.57 -0.90
CA PRO A 29 -12.48 -12.31 -1.58
C PRO A 29 -11.20 -11.74 -1.00
N ILE A 30 -10.26 -11.40 -1.88
CA ILE A 30 -8.91 -10.88 -1.57
C ILE A 30 -8.97 -9.72 -0.53
N SER A 31 -10.13 -9.06 -0.43
CA SER A 31 -10.49 -8.07 0.58
C SER A 31 -10.47 -8.55 2.04
N LEU A 32 -10.53 -9.85 2.33
CA LEU A 32 -10.46 -10.37 3.71
C LEU A 32 -9.02 -10.55 4.19
N ILE A 33 -8.07 -10.64 3.26
CA ILE A 33 -6.65 -10.89 3.55
C ILE A 33 -5.84 -9.57 3.43
N GLN A 34 -6.35 -8.58 2.69
CA GLN A 34 -5.64 -7.33 2.46
C GLN A 34 -5.90 -6.29 3.57
N PRO A 35 -4.85 -5.73 4.21
CA PRO A 35 -5.01 -4.64 5.17
C PRO A 35 -5.58 -3.38 4.51
N ARG A 36 -6.43 -2.64 5.24
CA ARG A 36 -7.08 -1.41 4.77
C ARG A 36 -6.11 -0.23 4.73
N TYR A 37 -5.06 -0.28 5.55
CA TYR A 37 -3.99 0.72 5.57
C TYR A 37 -2.65 0.08 5.21
N ARG A 38 -1.94 0.70 4.28
CA ARG A 38 -0.62 0.31 3.83
C ARG A 38 0.41 1.37 4.17
N VAL A 39 1.61 0.94 4.55
CA VAL A 39 2.76 1.82 4.79
C VAL A 39 3.61 1.87 3.52
N VAL A 40 3.85 3.07 3.01
CA VAL A 40 4.60 3.30 1.77
C VAL A 40 5.79 4.20 2.02
N LEU A 41 6.96 3.77 1.52
CA LEU A 41 8.17 4.59 1.51
C LEU A 41 8.02 5.69 0.44
N ALA A 42 8.02 6.95 0.87
CA ALA A 42 7.93 8.12 -0.02
C ALA A 42 9.27 8.88 -0.15
N GLY A 43 10.31 8.46 0.58
CA GLY A 43 11.61 9.12 0.53
C GLY A 43 12.61 8.50 1.50
N LYS A 44 13.62 9.28 1.88
CA LYS A 44 14.67 8.82 2.80
C LYS A 44 14.15 8.90 4.23
N CYS A 45 13.93 7.74 4.86
CA CYS A 45 13.31 7.65 6.19
C CYS A 45 12.01 8.46 6.25
N PHE A 46 11.15 8.32 5.23
CA PHE A 46 9.88 9.01 5.15
C PHE A 46 8.82 8.05 4.62
N PHE A 47 7.82 7.81 5.45
CA PHE A 47 6.76 6.84 5.24
C PHE A 47 5.41 7.55 5.34
N HIS A 48 4.48 7.17 4.48
CA HIS A 48 3.09 7.59 4.60
C HIS A 48 2.19 6.38 4.73
N ILE A 49 1.07 6.58 5.41
CA ILE A 49 0.04 5.56 5.58
C ILE A 49 -1.04 5.89 4.57
N GLU A 50 -1.23 5.03 3.58
CA GLU A 50 -2.28 5.15 2.57
C GLU A 50 -3.42 4.18 2.88
N GLU A 51 -4.66 4.63 2.70
CA GLU A 51 -5.82 3.75 2.74
C GLU A 51 -5.96 3.02 1.40
N THR A 52 -5.97 1.68 1.42
CA THR A 52 -5.97 0.81 0.24
C THR A 52 -7.21 1.01 -0.64
N SER A 53 -8.38 1.27 -0.04
CA SER A 53 -9.65 1.45 -0.78
C SER A 53 -9.77 2.81 -1.46
N THR A 54 -9.22 3.86 -0.86
CA THR A 54 -9.40 5.25 -1.33
C THR A 54 -8.13 5.87 -1.91
N GLY A 55 -6.96 5.26 -1.67
CA GLY A 55 -5.65 5.85 -1.95
C GLY A 55 -5.33 7.09 -1.11
N ARG A 56 -6.13 7.41 -0.09
CA ARG A 56 -5.96 8.64 0.68
C ARG A 56 -4.89 8.48 1.74
N VAL A 57 -3.99 9.46 1.83
CA VAL A 57 -2.98 9.50 2.88
C VAL A 57 -3.61 9.89 4.22
N ARG A 58 -3.44 9.02 5.22
CA ARG A 58 -3.94 9.19 6.59
C ARG A 58 -2.90 9.78 7.54
N GLY A 59 -1.62 9.74 7.19
CA GLY A 59 -0.55 10.33 7.97
C GLY A 59 0.85 10.08 7.42
N PHE A 60 1.83 10.72 8.05
CA PHE A 60 3.24 10.64 7.68
C PHE A 60 4.10 10.33 8.91
N ARG A 61 5.13 9.50 8.75
CA ARG A 61 6.11 9.18 9.80
C ARG A 61 7.49 9.07 9.20
N THR A 62 8.51 9.38 10.00
CA THR A 62 9.91 9.24 9.57
C THR A 62 10.48 7.85 9.87
N ASP A 63 9.84 7.12 10.79
CA ASP A 63 10.21 5.76 11.16
C ASP A 63 9.18 4.74 10.63
N HIS A 64 9.68 3.59 10.20
CA HIS A 64 8.85 2.53 9.64
C HIS A 64 7.95 1.87 10.70
N ASN A 65 8.49 1.63 11.90
CA ASN A 65 7.73 1.00 12.98
C ASN A 65 6.63 1.93 13.49
N GLU A 66 6.91 3.23 13.61
CA GLU A 66 5.91 4.25 13.93
C GLU A 66 4.80 4.31 12.87
N ALA A 67 5.16 4.21 11.59
CA ALA A 67 4.18 4.14 10.50
C ALA A 67 3.30 2.90 10.61
N CYS A 68 3.90 1.73 10.88
CA CYS A 68 3.20 0.47 11.08
C CYS A 68 2.28 0.51 12.31
N TYR A 69 2.73 1.09 13.43
CA TYR A 69 1.92 1.28 14.62
C TYR A 69 0.69 2.15 14.33
N LEU A 70 0.88 3.26 13.59
CA LEU A 70 -0.24 4.11 13.18
C LEU A 70 -1.22 3.36 12.27
N ALA A 71 -0.74 2.61 11.29
CA ALA A 71 -1.60 1.81 10.41
C ALA A 71 -2.46 0.83 11.22
N ARG A 72 -1.88 0.09 12.18
CA ARG A 72 -2.63 -0.82 13.08
C ARG A 72 -3.66 -0.09 13.94
N ARG A 73 -3.32 1.09 14.45
CA ARG A 73 -4.27 1.91 15.22
C ARG A 73 -5.44 2.37 14.36
N LEU A 74 -5.18 2.72 13.11
CA LEU A 74 -6.22 3.13 12.17
C LEU A 74 -7.16 1.97 11.84
N GLU A 75 -6.64 0.75 11.66
CA GLU A 75 -7.47 -0.47 11.50
C GLU A 75 -8.41 -0.67 12.70
N ASN A 76 -7.91 -0.50 13.92
CA ASN A 76 -8.69 -0.70 15.15
C ASN A 76 -9.65 0.44 15.47
N SER A 77 -9.56 1.58 14.77
CA SER A 77 -10.39 2.77 14.99
C SER A 77 -11.44 3.00 13.90
N ALA A 78 -11.43 2.15 12.86
CA ALA A 78 -12.30 2.26 11.69
C ALA A 78 -13.64 1.51 11.86
#